data_AF-T0KB14-F1
#
_entry.id   AF-T0KB14-F1
#
_cell.length_a   1.000
_cell.length_b   1.000
_cell.length_c   1.000
_cell.angle_alpha   90.00
_cell.angle_beta   90.00
_cell.angle_gamma   90.00
#
_symmetry.space_group_name_H-M   'P 1'
#
loop_
_entity.id
_entity.type
_entity.pdbx_description
1 polymer ?
#
loop_
_entity_poly.entity_id
_entity_poly.type
_entity_poly.pdbx_seq_one_letter_code
_entity_poly.pdbx_strand_id
1 'polypeptide(L)'
;MPEDREWPRFLPRIGAKIRVIYGSAVDVDEVFRESRSKWKRMVRKQEEVLGRSLNAGEVPEVLKDHPEAIQLRIEVAKTVRAMVQNLRLKAGYSDDDHSYALAKTWEREPKTKHFQSPVDDSLVRKE
;
A
#
# COMPACT_ATOMS: atom_id res chain seq x y z
N MET A 1 3.28 2.53 14.46
CA MET A 1 3.37 1.97 15.82
C MET A 1 2.09 2.39 16.53
N PRO A 2 1.39 1.53 17.27
CA PRO A 2 0.20 1.94 18.01
C PRO A 2 0.58 3.06 18.97
N GLU A 3 -0.11 4.19 18.87
CA GLU A 3 0.21 5.41 19.62
C GLU A 3 -0.17 5.26 21.11
N ASP A 4 -1.14 4.40 21.40
CA ASP A 4 -1.66 4.05 22.73
C ASP A 4 -0.68 3.23 23.60
N ARG A 5 0.59 3.14 23.20
CA ARG A 5 1.57 2.33 23.90
C ARG A 5 2.10 3.06 25.13
N GLU A 6 1.82 2.52 26.31
CA GLU A 6 2.39 2.99 27.56
C GLU A 6 3.89 2.63 27.68
N TRP A 7 4.60 3.37 28.53
CA TRP A 7 6.02 3.13 28.82
C TRP A 7 6.19 1.88 29.69
N PRO A 8 7.23 1.03 29.49
CA PRO A 8 8.35 1.18 28.56
C PRO A 8 8.10 0.63 27.15
N ARG A 9 8.32 1.48 26.14
CA ARG A 9 8.09 1.14 24.73
C ARG A 9 9.18 0.26 24.09
N PHE A 10 10.36 0.21 24.70
CA PHE A 10 11.51 -0.51 24.16
C PHE A 10 11.46 -2.02 24.41
N LEU A 11 10.67 -2.49 25.38
CA LEU A 11 10.56 -3.92 25.67
C LEU A 11 9.75 -4.65 24.58
N PRO A 12 10.07 -5.89 24.23
CA PRO A 12 9.20 -6.72 23.39
C PRO A 12 7.86 -6.94 24.11
N ARG A 13 6.78 -7.16 23.36
CA ARG A 13 5.48 -7.52 23.95
C ARG A 13 5.55 -8.95 24.50
N ILE A 14 5.95 -9.07 25.77
CA ILE A 14 6.03 -10.36 26.46
C ILE A 14 4.61 -10.98 26.50
N GLY A 15 4.50 -12.25 26.12
CA GLY A 15 3.22 -12.98 26.10
C GLY A 15 2.35 -12.78 24.85
N ALA A 16 2.79 -11.97 23.87
CA ALA A 16 2.07 -11.84 22.61
C ALA A 16 2.10 -13.16 21.81
N LYS A 17 0.93 -13.71 21.51
CA LYS A 17 0.80 -14.91 20.68
C LYS A 17 0.89 -14.51 19.20
N ILE A 18 2.02 -14.81 18.57
CA ILE A 18 2.24 -14.59 17.14
C ILE A 18 1.87 -15.85 16.39
N ARG A 19 1.06 -15.71 15.33
CA ARG A 19 0.77 -16.79 14.39
C ARG A 19 1.25 -16.35 13.01
N VAL A 20 2.05 -17.18 12.37
CA VAL A 20 2.49 -17.00 10.98
C VAL A 20 1.73 -17.99 10.11
N ILE A 21 1.13 -17.50 9.02
CA ILE A 21 0.32 -18.30 8.11
C ILE A 21 0.87 -18.12 6.70
N TYR A 22 1.15 -19.23 6.04
CA TYR A 22 1.62 -19.25 4.66
C TYR A 22 0.45 -19.57 3.73
N GLY A 23 0.32 -18.79 2.66
CA GLY A 23 -0.66 -19.04 1.61
C GLY A 23 -0.20 -20.10 0.62
N SER A 24 -1.06 -20.39 -0.35
CA SER A 24 -0.67 -21.17 -1.53
C SER A 24 0.40 -20.43 -2.32
N ALA A 25 1.37 -21.17 -2.84
CA ALA A 25 2.33 -20.62 -3.80
C ALA A 25 1.57 -20.06 -5.02
N VAL A 26 1.97 -18.89 -5.47
CA VAL A 26 1.40 -18.20 -6.63
C VAL A 26 2.50 -18.06 -7.67
N ASP A 27 2.20 -18.40 -8.92
CA ASP A 27 3.09 -18.09 -10.04
C ASP A 27 3.09 -16.58 -10.28
N VAL A 28 4.15 -15.93 -9.79
CA VAL A 28 4.32 -14.49 -9.88
C VAL A 28 4.51 -14.00 -11.31
N ASP A 29 5.08 -14.84 -12.19
CA ASP A 29 5.35 -14.49 -13.59
C ASP A 29 4.10 -14.61 -14.45
N GLU A 30 3.17 -15.49 -14.09
CA GLU A 30 1.84 -15.54 -14.68
C GLU A 30 0.98 -14.36 -14.20
N VAL A 31 0.82 -14.21 -12.89
CA VAL A 31 -0.08 -13.22 -12.28
C VAL A 31 0.30 -11.79 -12.63
N PHE A 32 1.59 -11.45 -12.57
CA PHE A 32 2.07 -10.09 -12.81
C PHE A 32 2.61 -9.88 -14.22
N ARG A 33 2.43 -10.84 -15.15
CA ARG A 33 2.92 -10.76 -16.53
C ARG A 33 2.49 -9.48 -17.20
N GLU A 34 1.19 -9.22 -17.18
CA GLU A 34 0.58 -8.09 -17.88
C GLU A 34 1.03 -6.76 -17.26
N SER A 35 1.00 -6.67 -15.93
CA SER A 35 1.43 -5.47 -15.21
C SER A 35 2.89 -5.14 -15.48
N ARG A 36 3.78 -6.14 -15.46
CA ARG A 36 5.20 -5.99 -15.80
C ARG A 36 5.37 -5.57 -17.26
N SER A 37 4.56 -6.10 -18.16
CA SER A 37 4.61 -5.75 -19.59
C SER A 37 4.15 -4.31 -19.84
N LYS A 38 3.08 -3.86 -19.18
CA LYS A 38 2.63 -2.46 -19.18
C LYS A 38 3.73 -1.52 -18.67
N TRP A 39 4.33 -1.85 -17.52
CA TRP A 39 5.44 -1.08 -16.95
C TRP A 39 6.64 -0.98 -17.90
N LYS A 40 7.12 -2.11 -18.43
CA LYS A 40 8.25 -2.15 -19.36
C LYS A 40 8.01 -1.30 -20.60
N ARG A 41 6.79 -1.28 -21.14
CA ARG A 41 6.44 -0.41 -22.28
C ARG A 41 6.52 1.08 -21.92
N MET A 42 6.04 1.48 -20.74
CA MET A 42 6.14 2.87 -20.29
C MET A 42 7.60 3.28 -20.05
N VAL A 43 8.39 2.44 -19.38
CA VAL A 43 9.81 2.70 -19.13
C VAL A 43 10.58 2.83 -20.44
N ARG A 44 10.39 1.90 -21.39
CA ARG A 44 11.06 1.94 -22.69
C ARG A 44 10.79 3.24 -23.45
N LYS A 45 9.54 3.72 -23.46
CA LYS A 45 9.20 5.03 -24.05
C LYS A 45 9.98 6.18 -23.40
N GLN A 46 10.19 6.12 -22.08
CA GLN A 46 10.99 7.13 -21.38
C GLN A 46 12.48 7.00 -21.65
N GLU A 47 13.02 5.79 -21.77
CA GLU A 47 14.42 5.56 -22.17
C GLU A 47 14.69 6.12 -23.57
N GLU A 48 13.75 5.93 -24.51
CA GLU A 48 13.82 6.48 -25.87
C GLU A 48 13.81 8.02 -25.86
N VAL A 49 12.98 8.64 -25.02
CA VAL A 49 12.93 10.11 -24.85
C VAL A 49 14.20 10.67 -24.19
N LEU A 50 14.73 9.95 -23.20
CA LEU A 50 15.93 10.37 -22.46
C LEU A 50 17.23 10.07 -23.22
N GLY A 51 17.19 9.23 -24.26
CA GLY A 51 18.35 8.81 -25.02
C GLY A 51 19.34 7.94 -24.22
N ARG A 52 18.91 7.39 -23.08
CA ARG A 52 19.72 6.50 -22.23
C ARG A 52 18.86 5.42 -21.60
N SER A 53 19.46 4.28 -21.32
CA SER A 53 18.82 3.25 -20.50
C SER A 53 18.80 3.67 -19.02
N LEU A 54 17.74 3.28 -18.34
CA LEU A 54 17.53 3.53 -16.92
C LEU A 54 18.07 2.35 -16.11
N ASN A 55 18.70 2.64 -14.97
CA ASN A 55 19.20 1.59 -14.11
C ASN A 55 18.05 0.83 -13.42
N ALA A 56 18.31 -0.40 -12.97
CA ALA A 56 17.35 -1.14 -12.18
C ALA A 56 16.95 -0.36 -10.91
N GLY A 57 15.65 -0.13 -10.73
CA GLY A 57 15.11 0.67 -9.62
C GLY A 57 15.03 2.18 -9.89
N GLU A 58 15.59 2.66 -11.00
CA GLU A 58 15.42 4.04 -11.43
C GLU A 58 14.03 4.23 -12.04
N VAL A 59 13.28 5.19 -11.50
CA VAL A 59 11.94 5.55 -11.99
C VAL A 59 11.99 6.95 -12.59
N PRO A 60 11.70 7.12 -13.89
CA PRO A 60 11.60 8.43 -14.52
C PRO A 60 10.64 9.35 -13.77
N GLU A 61 11.03 10.62 -13.58
CA GLU A 61 10.22 11.61 -12.86
C GLU A 61 8.80 11.71 -13.46
N VAL A 62 8.71 11.69 -14.79
CA VAL A 62 7.44 11.75 -15.53
C VAL A 62 6.47 10.63 -15.12
N LEU A 63 6.98 9.41 -14.85
CA LEU A 63 6.14 8.26 -14.50
C LEU A 63 5.65 8.27 -13.05
N LYS A 64 6.16 9.17 -12.19
CA LYS A 64 5.70 9.29 -10.81
C LYS A 64 4.25 9.75 -10.73
N ASP A 65 3.87 10.71 -11.58
CA ASP A 65 2.52 11.29 -11.60
C ASP A 65 1.74 10.95 -12.88
N HIS A 66 2.35 10.18 -13.79
CA HIS A 66 1.67 9.75 -15.00
C HIS A 66 0.41 8.92 -14.68
N PRO A 67 -0.77 9.27 -15.23
CA PRO A 67 -2.04 8.65 -14.83
C PRO A 67 -2.06 7.13 -15.09
N GLU A 68 -1.50 6.66 -16.20
CA GLU A 68 -1.40 5.22 -16.49
C GLU A 68 -0.49 4.48 -15.50
N ALA A 69 0.58 5.13 -15.04
CA ALA A 69 1.50 4.54 -14.08
C ALA A 69 0.89 4.52 -12.67
N ILE A 70 0.09 5.52 -12.31
CA ILE A 70 -0.70 5.56 -11.07
C ILE A 70 -1.72 4.42 -11.09
N GLN A 71 -2.49 4.31 -12.19
CA GLN A 71 -3.51 3.27 -12.33
C GLN A 71 -2.90 1.87 -12.25
N LEU A 72 -1.75 1.65 -12.90
CA LEU A 72 -1.02 0.38 -12.81
C LEU A 72 -0.61 0.03 -11.37
N ARG A 73 -0.14 1.00 -10.59
CA ARG A 73 0.19 0.80 -9.17
C ARG A 73 -1.04 0.42 -8.36
N ILE A 74 -2.18 1.08 -8.60
CA ILE A 74 -3.45 0.78 -7.95
C ILE A 74 -3.89 -0.66 -8.27
N GLU A 75 -3.82 -1.09 -9.53
CA GLU A 75 -4.17 -2.45 -9.94
C GLU A 75 -3.31 -3.50 -9.25
N VAL A 76 -1.98 -3.32 -9.26
CA VAL A 76 -1.05 -4.24 -8.59
C VAL A 76 -1.33 -4.31 -7.09
N ALA A 77 -1.55 -3.16 -6.43
CA ALA A 77 -1.88 -3.11 -5.01
C ALA A 77 -3.20 -3.84 -4.70
N LYS A 78 -4.24 -3.68 -5.53
CA LYS A 78 -5.51 -4.40 -5.39
C LYS A 78 -5.35 -5.90 -5.56
N THR A 79 -4.58 -6.35 -6.55
CA THR A 79 -4.30 -7.77 -6.79
C THR A 79 -3.61 -8.41 -5.59
N VAL A 80 -2.56 -7.79 -5.07
CA VAL A 80 -1.86 -8.28 -3.86
C VAL A 80 -2.82 -8.31 -2.66
N ARG A 81 -3.61 -7.25 -2.47
CA ARG A 81 -4.58 -7.17 -1.38
C ARG A 81 -5.63 -8.28 -1.46
N ALA A 82 -6.14 -8.59 -2.65
CA ALA A 82 -7.08 -9.69 -2.85
C ALA A 82 -6.47 -11.05 -2.48
N MET A 83 -5.20 -11.29 -2.79
CA MET A 83 -4.50 -12.53 -2.37
C MET A 83 -4.35 -12.62 -0.86
N VAL A 84 -3.99 -11.51 -0.20
CA VAL A 84 -3.91 -11.43 1.25
C VAL A 84 -5.30 -11.63 1.88
N GLN A 85 -6.34 -11.10 1.25
CA GLN A 85 -7.72 -11.28 1.70
C GLN A 85 -8.15 -12.75 1.64
N ASN A 86 -7.83 -13.45 0.55
CA ASN A 86 -8.07 -14.88 0.44
C ASN A 86 -7.32 -15.67 1.52
N LEU A 87 -6.07 -15.29 1.84
CA LEU A 87 -5.31 -15.90 2.92
C LEU A 87 -5.95 -15.66 4.29
N ARG A 88 -6.44 -14.44 4.52
CA ARG A 88 -7.12 -14.02 5.74
C ARG A 88 -8.40 -14.83 6.00
N LEU A 89 -9.23 -14.98 4.97
CA LEU A 89 -10.45 -15.80 5.05
C LEU A 89 -10.12 -17.28 5.35
N LYS A 90 -9.11 -17.85 4.65
CA LYS A 90 -8.65 -19.22 4.93
C LYS A 90 -8.11 -19.42 6.35
N ALA A 91 -7.57 -18.36 6.93
CA ALA A 91 -7.08 -18.35 8.30
C ALA A 91 -8.19 -18.17 9.37
N GLY A 92 -9.46 -18.00 8.94
CA GLY A 92 -10.62 -17.84 9.82
C GLY A 92 -10.85 -16.40 10.32
N TYR A 93 -10.20 -15.41 9.71
CA TYR A 93 -10.47 -14.00 10.00
C TYR A 93 -11.63 -13.48 9.13
N SER A 94 -12.30 -12.42 9.62
CA SER A 94 -13.38 -11.74 8.89
C SER A 94 -12.90 -11.08 7.61
N ASP A 95 -13.86 -10.68 6.77
CA ASP A 95 -13.55 -9.82 5.63
C ASP A 95 -12.85 -8.53 6.10
N ASP A 96 -11.92 -8.02 5.30
CA ASP A 96 -11.20 -6.78 5.61
C ASP A 96 -11.96 -5.59 5.03
N ASP A 97 -11.89 -4.43 5.68
CA ASP A 97 -12.59 -3.25 5.17
C ASP A 97 -12.00 -2.85 3.80
N HIS A 98 -12.86 -2.74 2.80
CA HIS A 98 -12.48 -2.30 1.46
C HIS A 98 -11.95 -0.86 1.47
N SER A 99 -12.36 -0.03 2.44
CA SER A 99 -11.86 1.32 2.62
C SER A 99 -10.34 1.33 2.81
N TYR A 100 -9.79 0.39 3.57
CA TYR A 100 -8.34 0.29 3.83
C TYR A 100 -7.50 0.03 2.57
N ALA A 101 -8.12 -0.35 1.45
CA ALA A 101 -7.47 -0.47 0.15
C ALA A 101 -7.18 0.90 -0.52
N LEU A 102 -7.88 1.95 -0.11
CA LEU A 102 -7.81 3.26 -0.74
C LEU A 102 -6.76 4.12 -0.04
N ALA A 103 -5.91 4.78 -0.82
CA ALA A 103 -4.94 5.74 -0.29
C ALA A 103 -5.62 6.87 0.51
N LYS A 104 -6.82 7.29 0.06
CA LYS A 104 -7.65 8.31 0.73
C LYS A 104 -7.98 7.97 2.18
N THR A 105 -8.08 6.69 2.51
CA THR A 105 -8.41 6.24 3.88
C THR A 105 -7.28 6.49 4.87
N TRP A 106 -6.06 6.63 4.36
CA TRP A 106 -4.84 6.88 5.14
C TRP A 106 -4.34 8.32 5.00
N GLU A 107 -5.10 9.18 4.31
CA GLU A 107 -4.81 10.60 4.20
C GLU A 107 -4.94 11.22 5.60
N ARG A 108 -3.80 11.59 6.20
CA ARG A 108 -3.69 11.97 7.63
C ARG A 108 -4.30 13.34 7.97
N GLU A 109 -4.91 14.04 7.01
CA GLU A 109 -5.45 15.37 7.24
C GLU A 109 -6.96 15.44 6.94
N PRO A 110 -7.79 15.90 7.89
CA PRO A 110 -9.11 16.37 7.54
C PRO A 110 -9.00 17.71 6.80
N LYS A 111 -9.79 17.86 5.73
CA LYS A 111 -9.86 19.08 4.91
C LYS A 111 -10.52 20.28 5.63
N THR A 112 -11.06 20.05 6.83
CA THR A 112 -11.83 21.03 7.60
C THR A 112 -11.00 21.68 8.70
N LYS A 113 -11.18 23.00 8.86
CA LYS A 113 -10.57 23.80 9.94
C LYS A 113 -10.95 23.31 11.34
N HIS A 114 -12.04 22.58 11.45
CA HIS A 114 -12.50 21.94 12.68
C HIS A 114 -12.67 20.46 12.41
N PHE A 115 -11.95 19.63 13.13
CA PHE A 115 -12.11 18.19 13.04
C PHE A 115 -12.10 17.58 14.43
N GLN A 116 -12.86 16.51 14.57
CA GLN A 116 -12.82 15.71 15.77
C GLN A 116 -11.52 14.90 15.72
N SER A 117 -10.66 15.14 16.70
CA SER A 117 -9.40 14.43 16.84
C SER A 117 -9.70 12.94 17.01
N PRO A 118 -9.12 12.07 16.17
CA PRO A 118 -9.29 10.62 16.30
C PRO A 118 -8.53 10.06 17.52
N VAL A 119 -7.86 10.92 18.31
CA VAL A 119 -7.03 10.56 19.46
C VAL A 119 -7.81 10.70 20.78
N ASP A 120 -8.64 11.73 20.92
CA ASP A 120 -9.28 12.11 22.20
C ASP A 120 -10.72 12.64 22.07
N ASP A 121 -11.33 12.48 20.90
CA ASP A 121 -12.65 13.02 20.54
C ASP A 121 -12.80 14.55 20.70
N SER A 122 -11.70 15.28 20.91
CA SER A 122 -11.70 16.73 21.07
C SER A 122 -11.90 17.44 19.72
N LEU A 123 -12.59 18.57 19.72
CA LEU A 123 -12.75 19.41 18.53
C LEU A 123 -11.50 20.28 18.35
N VAL A 124 -10.63 19.87 17.43
CA VAL A 124 -9.37 20.57 17.13
C VAL A 124 -9.59 21.62 16.03
N ARG A 125 -9.09 22.83 16.30
CA ARG A 125 -9.06 23.97 15.40
C ARG A 125 -7.68 24.10 14.74
N LYS A 126 -7.59 23.96 13.41
CA LYS A 126 -6.38 24.26 12.63
C LYS A 126 -6.49 25.73 12.16
N GLU A 127 -5.52 26.58 12.56
CA GLU A 127 -5.41 27.98 12.11
C GLU A 127 -5.16 28.08 10.60
#